data_AF-A0A969B821-F1
#
_entry.id   AF-A0A969B821-F1
#
_cell.length_a   1.000
_cell.length_b   1.000
_cell.length_c   1.000
_cell.angle_alpha   90.00
_cell.angle_beta   90.00
_cell.angle_gamma   90.00
#
_symmetry.space_group_name_H-M   'P 1'
#
loop_
_entity.id
_entity.type
_entity.pdbx_description
1 polymer ?
#
loop_
_entity_poly.entity_id
_entity_poly.type
_entity_poly.pdbx_seq_one_letter_code
_entity_poly.pdbx_strand_id
1 'polypeptide(L)'
;MKFGLFSVILTLLATVANAESELPFTPVNAADQKVITSKSIEEELEQFRYIAEWATAQAVYETNRLKFDQATKELDRAKTLLEAGTITSLKFSGILYQHKLLEGEMIRLSNEILKAKINAEFHRLRVLEEGNPGQDYKAELSQILVDGLLLDISSVTSQLNVARTSNEMASAHFNNGKALAASNRISKAELEQRQLIANTTATQVASLERQLRVIRIALTNFENNVKRAKKNRD
;
A
#
# COMPACT_ATOMS: atom_id res chain seq x y z
N MET A 1 11.65 -0.48 -23.58
CA MET A 1 11.34 0.48 -22.49
C MET A 1 10.52 -0.21 -21.39
N LYS A 2 11.15 -0.90 -20.43
CA LYS A 2 10.48 -1.43 -19.22
C LYS A 2 11.51 -1.59 -18.08
N PHE A 3 11.98 -0.48 -17.52
CA PHE A 3 12.81 -0.48 -16.29
C PHE A 3 12.38 0.61 -15.28
N GLY A 4 11.28 1.33 -15.53
CA GLY A 4 10.88 2.48 -14.72
C GLY A 4 10.24 2.13 -13.37
N LEU A 5 9.37 1.12 -13.30
CA LEU A 5 8.58 0.87 -12.09
C LEU A 5 9.37 0.20 -10.96
N PHE A 6 10.31 -0.69 -11.30
CA PHE A 6 11.15 -1.38 -10.31
C PHE A 6 12.17 -0.45 -9.64
N SER A 7 12.65 0.55 -10.38
CA SER A 7 13.60 1.54 -9.86
C SER A 7 12.92 2.49 -8.85
N VAL A 8 11.69 2.92 -9.12
CA VAL A 8 10.95 3.83 -8.22
C VAL A 8 10.64 3.16 -6.87
N ILE A 9 10.28 1.88 -6.86
CA ILE A 9 10.00 1.13 -5.62
C ILE A 9 11.27 0.96 -4.78
N LEU A 10 12.43 0.72 -5.41
CA LEU A 10 13.71 0.57 -4.69
C LEU A 10 14.20 1.89 -4.08
N THR A 11 14.00 3.02 -4.76
CA THR A 11 14.39 4.35 -4.24
C THR A 11 13.49 4.80 -3.07
N LEU A 12 12.22 4.37 -3.06
CA LEU A 12 11.28 4.60 -1.96
C LEU A 12 11.64 3.79 -0.71
N LEU A 13 12.18 2.58 -0.85
CA LEU A 13 12.60 1.75 0.29
C LEU A 13 13.84 2.32 1.01
N ALA A 14 14.75 2.98 0.29
CA ALA A 14 15.98 3.54 0.87
C ALA A 14 15.78 4.85 1.65
N THR A 15 14.70 5.59 1.39
CA THR A 15 14.42 6.89 2.06
C THR A 15 13.80 6.73 3.45
N VAL A 16 13.26 5.55 3.79
CA VAL A 16 12.62 5.31 5.09
C VAL A 16 13.64 4.94 6.17
N ALA A 17 14.80 4.38 5.80
CA ALA A 17 15.76 3.76 6.73
C ALA A 17 16.67 4.74 7.52
N ASN A 18 16.59 6.05 7.29
CA ASN A 18 17.52 7.05 7.85
C ASN A 18 16.86 8.20 8.62
N ALA A 19 15.58 8.12 8.96
CA ALA A 19 14.90 9.20 9.70
C ALA A 19 15.04 9.01 11.22
N GLU A 20 16.09 9.58 11.83
CA GLU A 20 16.01 10.00 13.23
C GLU A 20 14.87 11.02 13.35
N SER A 21 13.77 10.64 14.01
CA SER A 21 12.67 11.44 14.61
C SER A 21 12.22 12.77 13.96
N GLU A 22 12.54 13.06 12.71
CA GLU A 22 12.10 14.28 12.05
C GLU A 22 10.64 14.11 11.65
N LEU A 23 9.81 15.06 12.06
CA LEU A 23 8.41 15.11 11.66
C LEU A 23 8.31 15.10 10.12
N PRO A 24 7.21 14.56 9.56
CA PRO A 24 7.06 14.48 8.10
C PRO A 24 7.09 15.86 7.42
N PHE A 25 6.83 16.92 8.20
CA PHE A 25 6.94 18.34 7.89
C PHE A 25 6.76 19.14 9.20
N THR A 26 7.03 20.44 9.17
CA THR A 26 6.77 21.35 10.31
C THR A 26 5.26 21.59 10.48
N PRO A 27 4.68 21.31 11.66
CA PRO A 27 3.26 21.48 11.87
C PRO A 27 2.83 22.96 11.91
N VAL A 28 1.53 23.20 11.75
CA VAL A 28 0.94 24.55 11.69
C VAL A 28 -0.12 24.59 12.78
N ASN A 29 -0.03 25.56 13.69
CA ASN A 29 -1.03 25.73 14.75
C ASN A 29 -2.07 26.74 14.30
N ALA A 30 -3.34 26.51 14.62
CA ALA A 30 -4.43 27.45 14.36
C ALA A 30 -4.18 28.80 15.07
N ALA A 31 -3.57 28.76 16.26
CA ALA A 31 -3.25 29.95 17.05
C ALA A 31 -2.27 30.92 16.36
N ASP A 32 -1.45 30.42 15.42
CA ASP A 32 -0.46 31.22 14.69
C ASP A 32 -1.06 31.86 13.42
N GLN A 33 -2.33 31.61 13.11
CA GLN A 33 -2.98 32.09 11.89
C GLN A 33 -3.64 33.46 12.09
N LYS A 34 -3.90 34.17 10.98
CA LYS A 34 -4.54 35.50 11.03
C LYS A 34 -5.95 35.47 11.65
N VAL A 35 -6.67 34.37 11.42
CA VAL A 35 -8.01 34.13 11.97
C VAL A 35 -8.04 32.73 12.58
N ILE A 36 -8.58 32.63 13.79
CA ILE A 36 -8.77 31.35 14.46
C ILE A 36 -10.25 30.99 14.30
N THR A 37 -10.53 29.84 13.68
CA THR A 37 -11.88 29.32 13.51
C THR A 37 -12.00 27.96 14.19
N SER A 38 -13.20 27.53 14.58
CA SER A 38 -13.40 26.17 15.10
C SER A 38 -12.90 25.11 14.11
N LYS A 39 -13.07 25.39 12.82
CA LYS A 39 -12.62 24.50 11.74
C LYS A 39 -11.10 24.43 11.63
N SER A 40 -10.37 25.55 11.76
CA SER A 40 -8.90 25.49 11.76
C SER A 40 -8.36 24.74 12.98
N ILE A 41 -9.04 24.79 14.13
CA ILE A 41 -8.70 23.98 15.31
C ILE A 41 -8.98 22.49 15.08
N GLU A 42 -10.11 22.14 14.47
CA GLU A 42 -10.43 20.75 14.10
C GLU A 42 -9.39 20.17 13.13
N GLU A 43 -9.02 20.95 12.10
CA GLU A 43 -8.02 20.55 11.11
C GLU A 43 -6.61 20.45 11.73
N GLU A 44 -6.27 21.28 12.72
CA GLU A 44 -5.02 21.17 13.50
C GLU A 44 -4.98 19.86 14.30
N LEU A 45 -6.07 19.52 15.00
CA LEU A 45 -6.16 18.26 15.73
C LEU A 45 -5.98 17.05 14.80
N GLU A 46 -6.64 17.08 13.65
CA GLU A 46 -6.53 16.05 12.62
C GLU A 46 -5.11 15.93 12.06
N GLN A 47 -4.46 17.05 11.77
CA GLN A 47 -3.06 17.08 11.37
C GLN A 47 -2.17 16.36 12.38
N PHE A 48 -2.26 16.70 13.67
CA PHE A 48 -1.44 16.05 14.71
C PHE A 48 -1.74 14.56 14.86
N ARG A 49 -3.01 14.15 14.70
CA ARG A 49 -3.38 12.74 14.67
C ARG A 49 -2.65 12.00 13.56
N TYR A 50 -2.67 12.52 12.34
CA TYR A 50 -2.01 11.87 11.21
C TYR A 50 -0.47 11.92 11.29
N ILE A 51 0.12 12.92 11.94
CA ILE A 51 1.56 12.92 12.28
C ILE A 51 1.89 11.76 13.23
N ALA A 52 1.06 11.52 14.25
CA ALA A 52 1.24 10.40 15.17
C ALA A 52 1.04 9.04 14.47
N GLU A 53 0.05 8.93 13.58
CA GLU A 53 -0.16 7.74 12.75
C GLU A 53 1.04 7.48 11.83
N TRP A 54 1.63 8.53 11.23
CA TRP A 54 2.83 8.42 10.41
C TRP A 54 4.01 7.85 11.21
N ALA A 55 4.27 8.39 12.40
CA ALA A 55 5.36 7.90 13.26
C ALA A 55 5.14 6.43 13.68
N THR A 56 3.89 6.08 13.99
CA THR A 56 3.51 4.70 14.32
C THR A 56 3.72 3.76 13.12
N ALA A 57 3.28 4.17 11.93
CA ALA A 57 3.43 3.40 10.70
C ALA A 57 4.92 3.18 10.36
N GLN A 58 5.78 4.19 10.57
CA GLN A 58 7.23 4.05 10.41
C GLN A 58 7.81 3.01 11.37
N ALA A 59 7.46 3.06 12.66
CA ALA A 59 7.96 2.10 13.64
C ALA A 59 7.55 0.66 13.30
N VAL A 60 6.30 0.46 12.86
CA VAL A 60 5.80 -0.85 12.42
C VAL A 60 6.50 -1.31 11.14
N TYR A 61 6.73 -0.41 10.20
CA TYR A 61 7.46 -0.70 8.96
C TYR A 61 8.89 -1.15 9.25
N GLU A 62 9.64 -0.42 10.08
CA GLU A 62 11.02 -0.78 10.43
C GLU A 62 11.10 -2.15 11.12
N THR A 63 10.16 -2.44 12.00
CA THR A 63 10.07 -3.75 12.66
C THR A 63 9.85 -4.88 11.65
N ASN A 64 9.01 -4.67 10.64
CA ASN A 64 8.74 -5.68 9.61
C ASN A 64 9.83 -5.74 8.53
N ARG A 65 10.54 -4.63 8.28
CA ARG A 65 11.70 -4.59 7.38
C ARG A 65 12.76 -5.59 7.80
N LEU A 66 13.06 -5.68 9.09
CA LEU A 66 14.02 -6.67 9.61
C LEU A 66 13.59 -8.11 9.33
N LYS A 67 12.29 -8.42 9.44
CA LYS A 67 11.74 -9.74 9.09
C LYS A 67 11.85 -10.02 7.59
N PHE A 68 11.57 -9.03 6.77
CA PHE A 68 11.70 -9.13 5.31
C PHE A 68 13.16 -9.31 4.87
N ASP A 69 14.10 -8.58 5.49
CA ASP A 69 15.53 -8.71 5.24
C ASP A 69 16.02 -10.12 5.61
N GLN A 70 15.54 -10.68 6.72
CA GLN A 70 15.83 -12.06 7.10
C GLN A 70 15.24 -13.05 6.08
N ALA A 71 13.98 -12.90 5.68
CA ALA A 71 13.35 -13.77 4.70
C ALA A 71 14.05 -13.72 3.33
N THR A 72 14.61 -12.57 2.96
CA THR A 72 15.40 -12.41 1.72
C THR A 72 16.69 -13.22 1.79
N LYS A 73 17.42 -13.15 2.91
CA LYS A 73 18.61 -14.00 3.13
C LYS A 73 18.27 -15.50 3.13
N GLU A 74 17.13 -15.87 3.70
CA GLU A 74 16.65 -17.26 3.69
C GLU A 74 16.31 -17.74 2.28
N LEU A 75 15.70 -16.89 1.45
CA LEU A 75 15.41 -17.18 0.05
C LEU A 75 16.70 -17.39 -0.76
N ASP A 76 17.68 -16.50 -0.61
CA ASP A 76 18.97 -16.62 -1.28
C ASP A 76 19.69 -17.92 -0.91
N ARG A 77 19.72 -18.24 0.38
CA ARG A 77 20.26 -19.52 0.87
C ARG A 77 19.51 -20.71 0.28
N ALA A 78 18.18 -20.65 0.25
CA ALA A 78 17.35 -21.72 -0.30
C ALA A 78 17.63 -21.95 -1.79
N LYS A 79 17.90 -20.88 -2.55
CA LYS A 79 18.29 -20.98 -3.96
C LYS A 79 19.59 -21.79 -4.13
N THR A 80 20.63 -21.47 -3.37
CA THR A 80 21.89 -22.22 -3.39
C THR A 80 21.70 -23.68 -2.99
N LEU A 81 20.88 -23.95 -1.96
CA LEU A 81 20.61 -25.32 -1.52
C LEU A 81 19.79 -26.12 -2.55
N LEU A 82 18.92 -25.46 -3.32
CA LEU A 82 18.18 -26.10 -4.40
C LEU A 82 19.12 -26.46 -5.56
N GLU A 83 20.00 -25.54 -5.96
CA GLU A 83 21.02 -25.78 -7.00
C GLU A 83 21.98 -26.92 -6.61
N ALA A 84 22.31 -27.03 -5.32
CA ALA A 84 23.10 -28.13 -4.77
C ALA A 84 22.30 -29.44 -4.56
N GLY A 85 21.00 -29.48 -4.88
CA GLY A 85 20.14 -30.66 -4.68
C GLY A 85 19.87 -31.02 -3.21
N THR A 86 20.19 -30.13 -2.28
CA THR A 86 20.06 -30.37 -0.82
C THR A 86 18.64 -30.13 -0.32
N ILE A 87 17.85 -29.30 -1.00
CA ILE A 87 16.41 -29.14 -0.75
C ILE A 87 15.60 -29.45 -2.00
N THR A 88 14.34 -29.86 -1.80
CA THR A 88 13.41 -30.11 -2.90
C THR A 88 12.86 -28.80 -3.46
N SER A 89 12.42 -28.83 -4.72
CA SER A 89 11.69 -27.71 -5.35
C SER A 89 10.43 -27.32 -4.56
N LEU A 90 9.77 -28.28 -3.90
CA LEU A 90 8.64 -28.01 -3.02
C LEU A 90 9.04 -27.17 -1.79
N LYS A 91 10.15 -27.53 -1.13
CA LYS A 91 10.65 -26.76 0.03
C LYS A 91 11.06 -25.35 -0.39
N PHE A 92 11.75 -25.21 -1.52
CA PHE A 92 12.10 -23.90 -2.08
C PHE A 92 10.85 -23.06 -2.39
N SER A 93 9.84 -23.64 -3.02
CA SER A 93 8.58 -22.95 -3.35
C SER A 93 7.86 -22.43 -2.09
N GLY A 94 7.90 -23.18 -0.99
CA GLY A 94 7.36 -22.73 0.29
C GLY A 94 8.08 -21.50 0.86
N ILE A 95 9.42 -21.45 0.75
CA ILE A 95 10.23 -20.30 1.20
C ILE A 95 9.96 -19.09 0.30
N LEU A 96 9.93 -19.28 -1.02
CA LEU A 96 9.59 -18.24 -1.98
C LEU A 96 8.21 -17.65 -1.71
N TYR A 97 7.22 -18.48 -1.37
CA TYR A 97 5.89 -18.01 -1.02
C TYR A 97 5.89 -17.11 0.23
N GLN A 98 6.58 -17.52 1.30
CA GLN A 98 6.69 -16.71 2.51
C GLN A 98 7.39 -15.37 2.25
N HIS A 99 8.45 -15.37 1.44
CA HIS A 99 9.12 -14.14 1.01
C HIS A 99 8.15 -13.21 0.27
N LYS A 100 7.35 -13.73 -0.67
CA LYS A 100 6.35 -12.94 -1.40
C LYS A 100 5.23 -12.39 -0.52
N LEU A 101 4.82 -13.11 0.52
CA LEU A 101 3.87 -12.58 1.50
C LEU A 101 4.45 -11.38 2.26
N LEU A 102 5.70 -11.49 2.72
CA LEU A 102 6.38 -10.40 3.41
C LEU A 102 6.66 -9.20 2.48
N GLU A 103 7.00 -9.45 1.20
CA GLU A 103 7.12 -8.38 0.19
C GLU A 103 5.81 -7.60 0.06
N GLY A 104 4.68 -8.30 -0.04
CA GLY A 104 3.35 -7.68 -0.09
C GLY A 104 3.05 -6.84 1.16
N GLU A 105 3.42 -7.35 2.33
CA GLU A 105 3.25 -6.66 3.61
C GLU A 105 4.12 -5.39 3.71
N MET A 106 5.37 -5.45 3.24
CA MET A 106 6.24 -4.27 3.19
C MET A 106 5.67 -3.17 2.30
N ILE A 107 5.09 -3.53 1.16
CA ILE A 107 4.44 -2.56 0.28
C ILE A 107 3.19 -1.97 0.95
N ARG A 108 2.39 -2.79 1.64
CA ARG A 108 1.23 -2.32 2.43
C ARG A 108 1.65 -1.28 3.46
N LEU A 109 2.64 -1.61 4.29
CA LEU A 109 3.15 -0.74 5.35
C LEU A 109 3.76 0.56 4.80
N SER A 110 4.52 0.48 3.69
CA SER A 110 5.04 1.67 3.01
C SER A 110 3.92 2.61 2.55
N ASN A 111 2.81 2.06 2.05
CA ASN A 111 1.66 2.88 1.64
C ASN A 111 0.94 3.50 2.84
N GLU A 112 0.91 2.85 3.99
CA GLU A 112 0.34 3.43 5.23
C GLU A 112 1.13 4.65 5.69
N ILE A 113 2.46 4.58 5.66
CA ILE A 113 3.32 5.76 5.94
C ILE A 113 2.98 6.90 5.00
N LEU A 114 2.95 6.63 3.69
CA LEU A 114 2.70 7.68 2.68
C LEU A 114 1.29 8.26 2.83
N LYS A 115 0.29 7.43 3.15
CA LYS A 115 -1.08 7.88 3.35
C LYS A 115 -1.22 8.76 4.59
N ALA A 116 -0.63 8.36 5.71
CA ALA A 116 -0.60 9.17 6.92
C ALA A 116 0.09 10.52 6.65
N LYS A 117 1.20 10.53 5.90
CA LYS A 117 1.88 11.76 5.48
C LYS A 117 1.00 12.67 4.62
N ILE A 118 0.34 12.11 3.60
CA ILE A 118 -0.56 12.86 2.69
C ILE A 118 -1.73 13.46 3.47
N ASN A 119 -2.36 12.70 4.37
CA ASN A 119 -3.45 13.19 5.19
C ASN A 119 -2.97 14.29 6.14
N ALA A 120 -1.82 14.10 6.79
CA ALA A 120 -1.26 15.10 7.67
C ALA A 120 -1.00 16.43 6.90
N GLU A 121 -0.44 16.35 5.69
CA GLU A 121 -0.18 17.53 4.87
C GLU A 121 -1.48 18.16 4.35
N PHE A 122 -2.48 17.35 3.98
CA PHE A 122 -3.82 17.84 3.63
C PHE A 122 -4.39 18.71 4.75
N HIS A 123 -4.41 18.18 5.97
CA HIS A 123 -4.93 18.89 7.14
C HIS A 123 -4.08 20.13 7.47
N ARG A 124 -2.75 20.07 7.32
CA ARG A 124 -1.87 21.24 7.43
C ARG A 124 -2.27 22.37 6.49
N LEU A 125 -2.53 22.07 5.22
CA LEU A 125 -2.99 23.07 4.25
C LEU A 125 -4.39 23.59 4.57
N ARG A 126 -5.25 22.75 5.16
CA ARG A 126 -6.59 23.16 5.60
C ARG A 126 -6.53 24.15 6.76
N VAL A 127 -5.63 23.95 7.73
CA VAL A 127 -5.37 24.95 8.78
C VAL A 127 -4.99 26.30 8.17
N LEU A 128 -4.09 26.29 7.18
CA LEU A 128 -3.64 27.51 6.50
C LEU A 128 -4.75 28.20 5.70
N GLU A 129 -5.55 27.44 4.94
CA GLU A 129 -6.67 27.97 4.12
C GLU A 129 -7.77 28.60 4.99
N GLU A 130 -8.13 27.95 6.10
CA GLU A 130 -9.17 28.46 6.99
C GLU A 130 -8.66 29.63 7.85
N GLY A 131 -7.35 29.66 8.15
CA GLY A 131 -6.75 30.63 9.05
C GLY A 131 -6.18 31.89 8.39
N ASN A 132 -5.92 31.88 7.08
CA ASN A 132 -5.30 33.00 6.37
C ASN A 132 -6.17 33.50 5.21
N PRO A 133 -7.23 34.28 5.50
CA PRO A 133 -8.06 34.85 4.45
C PRO A 133 -7.20 35.71 3.51
N GLY A 134 -7.27 35.41 2.21
CA GLY A 134 -6.53 36.09 1.15
C GLY A 134 -5.30 35.35 0.62
N GLN A 135 -4.89 34.25 1.24
CA GLN A 135 -4.00 33.26 0.62
C GLN A 135 -4.84 32.14 0.01
N ASP A 136 -4.49 31.69 -1.20
CA ASP A 136 -5.22 30.64 -1.91
C ASP A 136 -4.40 29.36 -1.92
N TYR A 137 -4.80 28.36 -1.12
CA TYR A 137 -4.15 27.06 -1.03
C TYR A 137 -4.89 25.97 -1.84
N LYS A 138 -5.90 26.35 -2.63
CA LYS A 138 -6.76 25.37 -3.32
C LYS A 138 -6.01 24.56 -4.37
N ALA A 139 -4.96 25.13 -4.96
CA ALA A 139 -4.13 24.42 -5.93
C ALA A 139 -3.34 23.30 -5.25
N GLU A 140 -2.69 23.59 -4.13
CA GLU A 140 -1.92 22.65 -3.32
C GLU A 140 -2.84 21.59 -2.70
N LEU A 141 -3.98 21.98 -2.14
CA LEU A 141 -5.00 21.05 -1.64
C LEU A 141 -5.49 20.08 -2.73
N SER A 142 -5.71 20.61 -3.94
CA SER A 142 -6.10 19.77 -5.07
C SER A 142 -4.98 18.80 -5.48
N GLN A 143 -3.73 19.26 -5.48
CA GLN A 143 -2.59 18.41 -5.82
C GLN A 143 -2.43 17.27 -4.81
N ILE A 144 -2.55 17.55 -3.51
CA ILE A 144 -2.48 16.52 -2.46
C ILE A 144 -3.57 15.45 -2.61
N LEU A 145 -4.79 15.85 -2.98
CA LEU A 145 -5.87 14.89 -3.22
C LEU A 145 -5.58 14.02 -4.45
N VAL A 146 -4.98 14.59 -5.50
CA VAL A 146 -4.49 13.82 -6.66
C VAL A 146 -3.39 12.84 -6.25
N ASP A 147 -2.41 13.30 -5.47
CA ASP A 147 -1.30 12.47 -4.99
C ASP A 147 -1.82 11.31 -4.12
N GLY A 148 -2.82 11.57 -3.27
CA GLY A 148 -3.52 10.56 -2.47
C GLY A 148 -4.21 9.50 -3.33
N LEU A 149 -4.93 9.91 -4.37
CA LEU A 149 -5.58 8.99 -5.32
C LEU A 149 -4.55 8.17 -6.12
N LEU A 150 -3.44 8.78 -6.52
CA LEU A 150 -2.34 8.09 -7.22
C LEU A 150 -1.66 7.06 -6.30
N LEU A 151 -1.47 7.40 -5.01
CA LEU A 151 -0.98 6.46 -4.01
C LEU A 151 -1.94 5.28 -3.84
N ASP A 152 -3.25 5.54 -3.72
CA ASP A 152 -4.27 4.49 -3.62
C ASP A 152 -4.24 3.56 -4.85
N ILE A 153 -4.07 4.11 -6.06
CA ILE A 153 -3.89 3.31 -7.30
C ILE A 153 -2.66 2.41 -7.20
N SER A 154 -1.52 2.96 -6.78
CA SER A 154 -0.26 2.21 -6.63
C SER A 154 -0.42 1.09 -5.61
N SER A 155 -1.00 1.40 -4.45
CA SER A 155 -1.26 0.47 -3.35
C SER A 155 -2.13 -0.70 -3.78
N VAL A 156 -3.31 -0.41 -4.36
CA VAL A 156 -4.24 -1.46 -4.81
C VAL A 156 -3.63 -2.27 -5.95
N THR A 157 -2.83 -1.67 -6.84
CA THR A 157 -2.14 -2.40 -7.91
C THR A 157 -1.14 -3.41 -7.35
N SER A 158 -0.37 -3.03 -6.31
CA SER A 158 0.55 -3.96 -5.65
C SER A 158 -0.19 -5.11 -4.97
N GLN A 159 -1.24 -4.80 -4.19
CA GLN A 159 -2.07 -5.81 -3.54
C GLN A 159 -2.70 -6.78 -4.55
N LEU A 160 -3.13 -6.27 -5.70
CA LEU A 160 -3.68 -7.08 -6.78
C LEU A 160 -2.65 -8.07 -7.35
N ASN A 161 -1.39 -7.68 -7.49
CA ASN A 161 -0.34 -8.59 -7.95
C ASN A 161 -0.12 -9.75 -6.97
N VAL A 162 -0.04 -9.44 -5.67
CA VAL A 162 0.09 -10.46 -4.61
C VAL A 162 -1.13 -11.38 -4.58
N ALA A 163 -2.33 -10.81 -4.68
CA ALA A 163 -3.58 -11.57 -4.72
C ALA A 163 -3.66 -12.49 -5.95
N ARG A 164 -3.19 -12.04 -7.12
CA ARG A 164 -3.12 -12.86 -8.34
C ARG A 164 -2.18 -14.04 -8.18
N THR A 165 -0.96 -13.83 -7.68
CA THR A 165 -0.03 -14.94 -7.40
C THR A 165 -0.62 -15.92 -6.39
N SER A 166 -1.27 -15.42 -5.33
CA SER A 166 -1.93 -16.27 -4.33
C SER A 166 -3.07 -17.09 -4.95
N ASN A 167 -3.85 -16.48 -5.85
CA ASN A 167 -4.92 -17.16 -6.57
C ASN A 167 -4.43 -18.21 -7.55
N GLU A 168 -3.35 -17.94 -8.28
CA GLU A 168 -2.70 -18.91 -9.17
C GLU A 168 -2.23 -20.15 -8.39
N MET A 169 -1.58 -19.94 -7.25
CA MET A 169 -1.15 -21.02 -6.37
C MET A 169 -2.34 -21.80 -5.80
N ALA A 170 -3.35 -21.12 -5.24
CA ALA A 170 -4.54 -21.76 -4.70
C ALA A 170 -5.28 -22.60 -5.76
N SER A 171 -5.37 -22.08 -6.99
CA SER A 171 -5.98 -22.78 -8.13
C SER A 171 -5.19 -24.04 -8.50
N ALA A 172 -3.86 -23.95 -8.55
CA ALA A 172 -3.01 -25.12 -8.80
C ALA A 172 -3.14 -26.18 -7.69
N HIS A 173 -3.16 -25.76 -6.43
CA HIS A 173 -3.36 -26.64 -5.27
C HIS A 173 -4.72 -27.35 -5.28
N PHE A 174 -5.76 -26.63 -5.69
CA PHE A 174 -7.10 -27.18 -5.85
C PHE A 174 -7.17 -28.19 -7.01
N ASN A 175 -6.59 -27.87 -8.16
CA ASN A 175 -6.55 -28.77 -9.32
C ASN A 175 -5.76 -30.06 -9.02
N ASN A 176 -4.63 -29.95 -8.32
CA ASN A 176 -3.91 -31.10 -7.80
C ASN A 176 -4.80 -31.89 -6.80
N GLY A 177 -5.51 -31.17 -5.92
CA GLY A 177 -6.49 -31.75 -5.00
C GLY A 177 -7.54 -32.61 -5.71
N LYS A 178 -8.06 -32.19 -6.86
CA LYS A 178 -8.99 -33.01 -7.67
C LYS A 178 -8.37 -34.34 -8.09
N ALA A 179 -7.12 -34.32 -8.57
CA ALA A 179 -6.41 -35.54 -8.98
C ALA A 179 -6.13 -36.48 -7.78
N LEU A 180 -5.80 -35.91 -6.61
CA LEU A 180 -5.61 -36.69 -5.38
C LEU A 180 -6.92 -37.28 -4.86
N ALA A 181 -8.03 -36.52 -4.92
CA ALA A 181 -9.34 -37.01 -4.52
C ALA A 181 -9.80 -38.15 -5.45
N ALA A 182 -9.58 -38.02 -6.76
CA ALA A 182 -9.88 -39.07 -7.73
C ALA A 182 -9.08 -40.37 -7.49
N SER A 183 -7.92 -40.27 -6.83
CA SER A 183 -7.09 -41.41 -6.41
C SER A 183 -7.28 -41.81 -4.95
N ASN A 184 -8.32 -41.30 -4.26
CA ASN A 184 -8.62 -41.53 -2.85
C ASN A 184 -7.46 -41.23 -1.89
N ARG A 185 -6.56 -40.32 -2.28
CA ARG A 185 -5.39 -39.90 -1.48
C ARG A 185 -5.68 -38.75 -0.52
N ILE A 186 -6.80 -38.05 -0.72
CA ILE A 186 -7.30 -37.03 0.20
C ILE A 186 -8.80 -37.24 0.41
N SER A 187 -9.29 -36.79 1.54
CA SER A 187 -10.71 -36.79 1.90
C SER A 187 -11.49 -35.73 1.12
N LYS A 188 -12.82 -35.89 1.09
CA LYS A 188 -13.74 -34.87 0.54
C LYS A 188 -13.62 -33.53 1.26
N ALA A 189 -13.47 -33.54 2.59
CA ALA A 189 -13.32 -32.33 3.39
C ALA A 189 -12.06 -31.54 3.01
N GLU A 190 -10.92 -32.22 2.76
CA GLU A 190 -9.69 -31.57 2.29
C GLU A 190 -9.86 -30.96 0.89
N LEU A 191 -10.59 -31.63 -0.01
CA LEU A 191 -10.90 -31.07 -1.33
C LEU A 191 -11.78 -29.82 -1.23
N GLU A 192 -12.83 -29.86 -0.39
CA GLU A 192 -13.71 -28.72 -0.13
C GLU A 192 -12.95 -27.53 0.48
N GLN A 193 -12.01 -27.78 1.40
CA GLN A 193 -11.15 -26.73 1.95
C GLN A 193 -10.28 -26.08 0.87
N ARG A 194 -9.66 -26.88 -0.02
CA ARG A 194 -8.87 -26.33 -1.13
C ARG A 194 -9.72 -25.52 -2.11
N GLN A 195 -10.95 -25.98 -2.40
CA GLN A 195 -11.90 -25.25 -3.24
C GLN A 195 -12.29 -23.92 -2.60
N LEU A 196 -12.55 -23.90 -1.28
CA LEU A 196 -12.86 -22.70 -0.52
C LEU A 196 -11.71 -21.68 -0.64
N ILE A 197 -10.47 -22.10 -0.40
CA ILE A 197 -9.29 -21.23 -0.50
C ILE A 197 -9.18 -20.62 -1.91
N ALA A 198 -9.32 -21.43 -2.97
CA ALA A 198 -9.28 -20.94 -4.34
C ALA A 198 -10.40 -19.93 -4.65
N ASN A 199 -11.61 -20.16 -4.13
CA ASN A 199 -12.72 -19.23 -4.30
C ASN A 199 -12.51 -17.92 -3.53
N THR A 200 -11.95 -17.99 -2.32
CA THR A 200 -11.62 -16.82 -1.50
C THR A 200 -10.57 -15.95 -2.19
N THR A 201 -9.50 -16.54 -2.71
CA THR A 201 -8.45 -15.80 -3.43
C THR A 201 -8.97 -15.20 -4.74
N ALA A 202 -9.83 -15.90 -5.47
CA ALA A 202 -10.46 -15.37 -6.69
C ALA A 202 -11.37 -14.17 -6.38
N THR A 203 -12.16 -14.26 -5.30
CA THR A 203 -13.02 -13.17 -4.84
C THR A 203 -12.19 -11.94 -4.42
N GLN A 204 -11.06 -12.15 -3.76
CA GLN A 204 -10.14 -11.08 -3.37
C GLN A 204 -9.57 -10.35 -4.60
N VAL A 205 -9.15 -11.07 -5.64
CA VAL A 205 -8.69 -10.49 -6.91
C VAL A 205 -9.78 -9.61 -7.52
N ALA A 206 -11.01 -10.14 -7.66
CA ALA A 206 -12.12 -9.39 -8.25
C ALA A 206 -12.49 -8.13 -7.44
N SER A 207 -12.41 -8.21 -6.10
CA SER A 207 -12.64 -7.06 -5.21
C SER A 207 -11.61 -5.95 -5.43
N LEU A 208 -10.32 -6.30 -5.47
CA LEU A 208 -9.22 -5.36 -5.71
C LEU A 208 -9.30 -4.73 -7.11
N GLU A 209 -9.67 -5.50 -8.14
CA GLU A 209 -9.90 -4.98 -9.49
C GLU A 209 -11.04 -3.96 -9.54
N ARG A 210 -12.12 -4.20 -8.78
CA ARG A 210 -13.23 -3.25 -8.66
C ARG A 210 -12.79 -1.99 -7.93
N GLN A 211 -12.07 -2.12 -6.82
CA GLN A 211 -11.53 -0.99 -6.08
C GLN A 211 -10.62 -0.12 -6.96
N LEU A 212 -9.69 -0.74 -7.69
CA LEU A 212 -8.79 -0.04 -8.61
C LEU A 212 -9.55 0.75 -9.68
N ARG A 213 -10.63 0.16 -10.22
CA ARG A 213 -11.50 0.84 -11.19
C ARG A 213 -12.17 2.08 -10.59
N VAL A 214 -12.72 1.95 -9.38
CA VAL A 214 -13.41 3.06 -8.69
C VAL A 214 -12.44 4.21 -8.42
N ILE A 215 -11.23 3.93 -7.94
CA ILE A 215 -10.22 4.96 -7.66
C ILE A 215 -9.79 5.68 -8.95
N ARG A 216 -9.61 4.95 -10.07
CA ARG A 216 -9.29 5.56 -11.37
C ARG A 216 -10.40 6.48 -11.89
N ILE A 217 -11.66 6.10 -11.69
CA ILE A 217 -12.82 6.95 -12.02
C ILE A 217 -12.80 8.21 -11.14
N ALA A 218 -12.57 8.05 -9.83
CA ALA A 218 -12.47 9.17 -8.90
C ALA A 218 -11.38 10.16 -9.30
N LEU A 219 -10.17 9.68 -9.61
CA LEU A 219 -9.06 10.49 -10.10
C LEU A 219 -9.44 11.27 -11.35
N THR A 220 -9.98 10.57 -12.36
CA THR A 220 -10.37 11.21 -13.63
C THR A 220 -11.42 12.31 -13.42
N ASN A 221 -12.43 12.04 -12.60
CA ASN A 221 -13.47 13.03 -12.29
C ASN A 221 -12.91 14.22 -11.51
N PHE A 222 -12.02 13.95 -10.55
CA PHE A 222 -11.40 15.00 -9.75
C PHE A 222 -10.50 15.91 -10.60
N GLU A 223 -9.62 15.35 -11.43
CA GLU A 223 -8.78 16.13 -12.35
C GLU A 223 -9.62 16.99 -13.31
N ASN A 224 -10.74 16.45 -13.82
CA ASN A 224 -11.65 17.20 -14.67
C ASN A 224 -12.30 18.37 -13.92
N ASN A 225 -12.68 18.18 -12.66
CA ASN A 225 -13.23 19.24 -11.82
C ASN A 225 -12.18 20.34 -11.53
N VAL A 226 -10.95 19.95 -11.22
CA VAL A 226 -9.84 20.91 -11.01
C VAL A 226 -9.57 21.72 -12.29
N LYS A 227 -9.55 21.07 -13.46
CA LYS A 227 -9.38 21.77 -14.76
C LYS A 227 -10.51 22.75 -15.05
N ARG A 228 -11.76 22.36 -14.79
CA ARG A 228 -12.94 23.24 -14.95
C ARG A 228 -12.91 24.43 -13.99
N ALA A 229 -12.53 24.20 -12.73
CA ALA A 229 -12.41 25.25 -11.74
C ALA A 229 -11.34 26.29 -12.11
N LYS A 230 -10.21 25.85 -12.68
CA LYS A 230 -9.18 26.76 -13.23
C LYS A 230 -9.73 27.60 -14.38
N LYS A 231 -10.38 26.97 -15.37
CA LYS A 231 -10.95 27.67 -16.53
C LYS A 231 -12.01 28.72 -16.17
N ASN A 232 -12.75 28.54 -15.07
CA ASN A 232 -13.77 29.51 -14.65
C ASN A 232 -13.19 30.70 -13.85
N ARG A 233 -11.89 30.69 -13.53
CA ARG A 233 -11.19 31.79 -12.84
C ARG A 233 -10.45 32.72 -13.79
N ASP A 234 -10.18 32.25 -15.01
CA ASP A 234 -9.54 32.99 -16.11
C ASP A 234 -10.62 33.66 -17.01
#